data_AF-A0A3D5PYA2-F1
#
_entry.id   AF-A0A3D5PYA2-F1
#
_cell.length_a   1.000
_cell.length_b   1.000
_cell.length_c   1.000
_cell.angle_alpha   90.00
_cell.angle_beta   90.00
_cell.angle_gamma   90.00
#
_symmetry.space_group_name_H-M   'P 1'
#
loop_
_entity.id
_entity.type
_entity.pdbx_description
1 polymer ?
#
loop_
_entity_poly.entity_id
_entity_poly.type
_entity_poly.pdbx_seq_one_letter_code
_entity_poly.pdbx_strand_id
1 'polypeptide(L)'
;MTGGMHRLFAMGADSWQLAKRLQFLQQVEGARLQGHTGQLTMSDDGAIAREQLWARFTGGTPELMTRPEEQYETREAAESRSL
;
A
#
# COMPACT_ATOMS: atom_id res chain seq x y z
N MET A 1 -11.98 9.96 19.02
CA MET A 1 -11.97 9.08 17.84
C MET A 1 -12.13 9.95 16.58
N THR A 2 -11.03 10.42 16.00
CA THR A 2 -11.01 11.34 14.83
C THR A 2 -10.20 10.76 13.66
N GLY A 3 -9.88 9.47 13.71
CA GLY A 3 -9.02 8.77 12.74
C GLY A 3 -9.62 8.53 11.35
N GLY A 4 -10.85 8.96 11.07
CA GLY A 4 -11.45 8.79 9.74
C GLY A 4 -11.11 9.92 8.76
N MET A 5 -11.02 11.16 9.25
CA MET A 5 -10.98 12.34 8.39
C MET A 5 -9.67 12.46 7.60
N HIS A 6 -8.54 12.08 8.20
CA HIS A 6 -7.25 12.11 7.51
C HIS A 6 -7.20 11.14 6.32
N ARG A 7 -7.88 9.99 6.41
CA ARG A 7 -7.94 9.01 5.32
C ARG A 7 -8.78 9.52 4.15
N LEU A 8 -9.91 10.16 4.44
CA LEU A 8 -10.76 10.76 3.41
C LEU A 8 -10.08 11.97 2.74
N PHE A 9 -9.34 12.76 3.51
CA PHE A 9 -8.51 13.85 2.96
C PHE A 9 -7.43 13.30 2.01
N ALA A 10 -6.68 12.28 2.44
CA ALA A 10 -5.69 11.61 1.60
C ALA A 10 -6.33 11.04 0.31
N MET A 11 -7.50 10.43 0.42
CA MET A 11 -8.26 9.95 -0.73
C MET A 11 -8.65 11.09 -1.69
N GLY A 12 -9.08 12.25 -1.18
CA GLY A 12 -9.37 13.41 -2.01
C GLY A 12 -8.15 13.92 -2.78
N ALA A 13 -6.99 13.99 -2.12
CA ALA A 13 -5.72 14.36 -2.75
C ALA A 13 -5.32 13.36 -3.85
N ASP A 14 -5.46 12.06 -3.58
CA ASP A 14 -5.17 10.99 -4.54
C ASP A 14 -6.11 11.04 -5.75
N SER A 15 -7.42 11.27 -5.54
CA SER A 15 -8.41 11.41 -6.62
C SER A 15 -8.03 12.52 -7.61
N TRP A 16 -7.52 13.66 -7.12
CA TRP A 16 -7.05 14.73 -8.00
C TRP A 16 -5.81 14.32 -8.81
N GLN A 17 -4.86 13.62 -8.18
CA GLN A 17 -3.67 13.11 -8.87
C GLN A 17 -4.00 12.04 -9.93
N LEU A 18 -4.98 11.19 -9.64
CA LEU A 18 -5.51 10.17 -10.54
C LEU A 18 -6.18 10.80 -11.76
N ALA A 19 -7.06 11.80 -11.55
CA ALA A 19 -7.77 12.48 -12.64
C ALA A 19 -6.81 13.06 -13.70
N LYS A 20 -5.66 13.59 -13.26
CA LYS A 20 -4.62 14.13 -14.15
C LYS A 20 -3.85 13.08 -14.95
N ARG A 21 -3.88 11.80 -14.53
CA ARG A 21 -3.09 10.71 -15.11
C ARG A 21 -3.95 9.57 -15.64
N LEU A 22 -5.27 9.76 -15.77
CA LEU A 22 -6.18 8.69 -16.12
C LEU A 22 -5.83 8.02 -17.45
N GLN A 23 -5.52 8.80 -18.48
CA GLN A 23 -5.09 8.27 -19.78
C GLN A 23 -3.79 7.45 -19.68
N PHE A 24 -2.82 7.93 -18.89
CA PHE A 24 -1.57 7.22 -18.66
C PHE A 24 -1.81 5.87 -17.96
N LEU A 25 -2.66 5.86 -16.93
CA LEU A 25 -3.04 4.63 -16.22
C LEU A 25 -3.78 3.64 -17.14
N GLN A 26 -4.54 4.13 -18.13
CA GLN A 26 -5.29 3.29 -19.08
C GLN A 26 -4.41 2.67 -20.17
N GLN A 27 -3.36 3.39 -20.58
CA GLN A 27 -2.56 3.02 -21.75
C GLN A 27 -1.28 2.27 -21.40
N VAL A 28 -0.79 2.45 -20.18
CA VAL A 28 0.49 1.87 -19.75
C VAL A 28 0.23 0.72 -18.81
N GLU A 29 0.46 -0.49 -19.31
CA GLU A 29 0.38 -1.71 -18.53
C GLU A 29 1.34 -1.65 -17.33
N GLY A 30 0.84 -2.01 -16.14
CA GLY A 30 1.63 -1.97 -14.91
C GLY A 30 1.96 -0.56 -14.40
N ALA A 31 1.29 0.47 -14.91
CA ALA A 31 1.42 1.84 -14.41
C ALA A 31 1.10 1.91 -12.90
N ARG A 32 1.97 2.62 -12.18
CA ARG A 32 1.87 2.82 -10.72
C ARG A 32 1.98 4.29 -10.40
N LEU A 33 1.18 4.75 -9.43
CA LEU A 33 1.23 6.09 -8.91
C LEU A 33 1.44 6.05 -7.40
N GLN A 34 2.44 6.76 -6.90
CA GLN A 34 2.62 6.91 -5.46
C GLN A 34 1.57 7.90 -4.92
N GLY A 35 0.60 7.38 -4.16
CA GLY A 35 -0.44 8.16 -3.49
C GLY A 35 -0.23 8.24 -1.99
N HIS A 36 -1.02 9.10 -1.34
CA HIS A 36 -1.09 9.21 0.12
C HIS A 36 -1.83 8.02 0.74
N THR A 37 -2.68 7.32 -0.02
CA THR A 37 -3.41 6.14 0.44
C THR A 37 -2.71 4.81 0.12
N GLY A 38 -1.52 4.86 -0.50
CA GLY A 38 -0.72 3.71 -0.90
C GLY A 38 -0.17 3.86 -2.32
N GLN A 39 0.41 2.78 -2.85
CA GLN A 39 0.73 2.72 -4.27
C GLN A 39 -0.54 2.36 -5.05
N LEU A 40 -0.89 3.21 -6.02
CA LEU A 40 -2.13 3.12 -6.77
C LEU A 40 -1.87 2.51 -8.15
N THR A 41 -2.71 1.56 -8.54
CA THR A 41 -2.74 0.92 -9.85
C THR A 41 -4.17 0.92 -10.36
N MET A 42 -4.36 0.72 -11.66
CA MET A 42 -5.68 0.60 -12.24
C MET A 42 -5.83 -0.76 -12.93
N SER A 43 -6.94 -1.44 -12.68
CA SER A 43 -7.33 -2.66 -13.39
C SER A 43 -7.95 -2.34 -14.75
N ASP A 44 -8.10 -3.36 -15.58
CA ASP A 44 -8.62 -3.22 -16.96
C ASP A 44 -10.05 -2.66 -17.02
N ASP A 45 -10.84 -2.86 -15.96
CA ASP A 45 -12.19 -2.30 -15.80
C ASP A 45 -12.19 -0.86 -15.25
N GLY A 46 -11.01 -0.28 -15.02
CA GLY A 46 -10.83 1.08 -14.52
C GLY A 46 -10.90 1.23 -13.00
N ALA A 47 -11.03 0.13 -12.24
CA ALA A 47 -11.01 0.21 -10.79
C ALA A 47 -9.60 0.52 -10.25
N ILE A 48 -9.53 1.35 -9.21
CA ILE A 48 -8.25 1.72 -8.57
C ILE A 48 -7.95 0.73 -7.45
N ALA A 49 -6.91 -0.08 -7.63
CA ALA A 49 -6.34 -0.94 -6.60
C ALA A 49 -5.24 -0.18 -5.84
N ARG A 50 -5.02 -0.59 -4.58
CA ARG A 50 -4.03 0.02 -3.69
C ARG A 50 -3.18 -1.04 -3.02
N GLU A 51 -1.87 -0.87 -3.10
CA GLU A 51 -0.92 -1.59 -2.25
C GLU A 51 -0.57 -0.74 -1.03
N GLN A 52 -0.82 -1.28 0.16
CA GLN A 52 -0.62 -0.58 1.42
C GLN A 52 0.65 -1.04 2.13
N LEU A 53 1.25 -0.12 2.87
CA LEU A 53 2.30 -0.45 3.83
C LEU A 53 1.68 -1.18 5.02
N TRP A 54 2.40 -2.18 5.51
CA TRP A 54 2.04 -2.91 6.72
C TRP A 54 2.89 -2.44 7.89
N ALA A 55 2.32 -2.48 9.09
CA ALA A 55 3.03 -2.16 10.31
C ALA A 55 2.64 -3.12 11.43
N ARG A 56 3.61 -3.47 12.27
CA ARG A 56 3.37 -4.17 13.54
C ARG A 56 3.62 -3.19 14.68
N PHE A 57 2.79 -3.26 15.70
CA PHE A 57 3.04 -2.53 16.93
C PHE A 57 4.02 -3.31 17.80
N THR A 58 5.17 -2.71 18.10
CA THR A 58 6.16 -3.23 19.05
C THR A 58 6.37 -2.16 20.11
N GLY A 59 6.13 -2.47 21.39
CA GLY A 59 6.28 -1.49 22.48
C GLY A 59 5.36 -0.26 22.39
N GLY A 60 4.22 -0.37 21.69
CA GLY A 60 3.30 0.75 21.48
C GLY A 60 3.66 1.67 20.31
N THR A 61 4.76 1.40 19.60
CA THR A 61 5.18 2.13 18.40
C THR A 61 4.91 1.29 17.15
N PRO A 62 4.35 1.88 16.07
CA PRO A 62 4.23 1.18 14.80
C PRO A 62 5.60 1.07 14.12
N GLU A 63 6.02 -0.15 13.82
CA GLU A 63 7.22 -0.48 13.05
C GLU A 63 6.80 -0.95 11.66
N LEU A 64 7.41 -0.38 10.62
CA LEU A 64 7.15 -0.76 9.23
C LEU A 64 7.54 -2.21 9.00
N MET A 65 6.68 -2.94 8.30
CA MET A 65 6.93 -4.31 7.89
C MET A 65 7.04 -4.40 6.36
N THR A 66 7.97 -5.22 5.90
CA THR A 66 7.81 -5.92 4.63
C THR A 66 6.58 -6.82 4.72
N ARG A 67 5.93 -7.09 3.59
CA ARG A 67 4.59 -7.69 3.55
C ARG A 67 4.50 -8.90 4.50
N PRO A 68 3.42 -9.04 5.32
CA PRO A 68 3.41 -9.97 6.45
C PRO A 68 3.81 -11.40 6.09
N GLU A 69 3.37 -11.92 4.93
CA GLU A 69 3.77 -13.24 4.41
C GLU A 69 5.29 -13.45 4.31
N GLU A 70 6.04 -12.45 3.84
CA GLU A 70 7.51 -12.55 3.66
C GLU A 70 8.26 -12.65 4.99
N GLN A 71 7.69 -12.11 6.07
CA GLN A 71 8.30 -12.14 7.40
C GLN A 71 8.09 -13.47 8.14
N TYR A 72 7.00 -14.19 7.87
CA TYR A 72 6.78 -15.53 8.44
C TYR A 72 7.77 -16.54 7.83
N GLU A 73 7.95 -16.50 6.50
CA GLU A 73 8.93 -17.33 5.80
C GLU A 73 10.37 -17.07 6.28
N THR A 74 10.72 -15.79 6.50
CA THR A 74 12.05 -15.42 7.00
C THR A 74 12.32 -15.89 8.43
N ARG A 75 11.30 -15.89 9.31
CA ARG A 75 11.41 -16.37 10.69
C ARG A 75 11.56 -17.90 10.77
N GLU A 76 10.73 -18.64 10.05
CA GLU A 76 10.83 -20.12 10.01
C GLU A 76 12.19 -20.58 9.47
N ALA A 77 12.72 -19.89 8.47
CA ALA A 77 14.05 -20.17 7.91
C ALA A 77 15.20 -19.89 8.91
N ALA A 78 15.06 -18.86 9.75
CA ALA A 78 16.06 -18.52 10.77
C ALA A 78 16.02 -19.48 11.97
N GLU A 79 14.83 -19.92 12.38
CA GLU A 79 14.64 -20.89 13.46
C GLU A 79 15.13 -22.29 13.05
N SER A 80 14.87 -22.71 11.81
CA SER A 80 15.34 -24.00 11.28
C SER A 80 16.87 -24.12 11.12
N ARG A 81 17.58 -22.98 10.99
CA ARG A 81 19.05 -22.92 10.93
C ARG A 81 19.72 -22.91 12.30
N SER A 82 18.94 -22.78 13.36
CA SER A 82 19.42 -22.71 14.74
C SER A 82 19.29 -24.06 15.49
N LEU A 83 18.85 -25.10 14.79
CA LEU A 83 18.77 -26.50 15.21
C LEU A 83 19.81 -27.34 14.44
#